data_AF-A0A1Z3MLY5-F1
#
_entry.id   AF-A0A1Z3MLY5-F1
#
_cell.length_a   1.000
_cell.length_b   1.000
_cell.length_c   1.000
_cell.angle_alpha   90.00
_cell.angle_beta   90.00
_cell.angle_gamma   90.00
#
_symmetry.space_group_name_H-M   'P 1'
#
loop_
_entity.id
_entity.type
_entity.pdbx_description
1 polymer ?
#
loop_
_entity_poly.entity_id
_entity_poly.type
_entity_poly.pdbx_seq_one_letter_code
_entity_poly.pdbx_strand_id
1 'polypeptide(L)'
;MKQTADFFISTERNGRLVKNLREFSDANPDICHKAVNGQPFMIDPRALVLVPNWNCREMGLGEAYYKLPKPAEHIQNLKKAFLNGADIDPITVVIVDGKPLVRQGNCRTRAALLAQQESGLPILVRLREFQGDEIEQEWHSLDGAKSLPLCPVGRGIAYSRLVNDAGMSVEQVAQRENISEMAVRQIISLATIDDELKTLISQDVISYTLCLELIRDLGEKEALDKIRADLNAKIMVINSSTGSDTLPLNVAEIIKSHGSPKAVRVTKSSLGVQPIPRKLAQNLAASTKEVCNRLRASLPSSFDLNQIGPNEKINIEVDRHLIELIFNSDDSIRGHEAKLERKTTKGKLSSSAPSVTSEVNSNALPANDPMEEPASESQENEFSLLNLHSAV
;
A
#
# COMPACT_ATOMS: atom_id res chain seq x y z
N MET A 1 35.10 18.91 -29.31
CA MET A 1 35.38 17.77 -28.41
C MET A 1 35.79 18.34 -27.06
N LYS A 2 34.87 18.43 -26.08
CA LYS A 2 35.26 18.76 -24.70
C LYS A 2 35.94 17.52 -24.13
N GLN A 3 37.24 17.59 -23.86
CA GLN A 3 37.93 16.58 -23.06
C GLN A 3 37.22 16.52 -21.71
N THR A 4 36.48 15.45 -21.46
CA THR A 4 36.10 15.08 -20.09
C THR A 4 37.39 14.77 -19.37
N ALA A 5 37.85 15.68 -18.50
CA ALA A 5 38.90 15.37 -17.55
C ALA A 5 38.49 14.10 -16.80
N ASP A 6 39.37 13.10 -16.77
CA ASP A 6 39.10 11.85 -16.08
C ASP A 6 38.85 12.15 -14.59
N PHE A 7 37.64 11.82 -14.13
CA PHE A 7 37.24 12.00 -12.74
C PHE A 7 37.86 10.86 -11.92
N PHE A 8 39.06 11.10 -11.38
CA PHE A 8 39.82 10.11 -10.62
C PHE A 8 39.43 10.17 -9.14
N ILE A 9 39.23 8.99 -8.53
CA ILE A 9 38.95 8.85 -7.10
C ILE A 9 39.99 7.91 -6.50
N SER A 10 40.78 8.40 -5.56
CA SER A 10 41.68 7.60 -4.75
C SER A 10 40.92 6.90 -3.62
N THR A 11 40.94 5.58 -3.62
CA THR A 11 40.37 4.72 -2.55
C THR A 11 41.40 4.33 -1.49
N GLU A 12 42.67 4.67 -1.71
CA GLU A 12 43.79 4.35 -0.82
C GLU A 12 44.55 5.61 -0.42
N ARG A 13 45.14 5.57 0.78
CA ARG A 13 46.08 6.56 1.28
C ARG A 13 47.25 5.85 1.96
N ASN A 14 48.48 6.17 1.56
CA ASN A 14 49.70 5.56 2.09
C ASN A 14 49.68 4.01 2.02
N GLY A 15 49.13 3.44 0.94
CA GLY A 15 49.04 1.99 0.72
C GLY A 15 48.01 1.27 1.61
N ARG A 16 47.04 2.00 2.20
CA ARG A 16 45.92 1.44 2.96
C ARG A 16 44.60 1.97 2.43
N LEU A 17 43.56 1.14 2.43
CA LEU A 17 42.20 1.56 2.12
C LEU A 17 41.73 2.64 3.09
N VAL A 18 41.12 3.67 2.53
CA VAL A 18 40.46 4.75 3.25
C VAL A 18 39.29 4.19 4.08
N LYS A 19 39.19 4.58 5.35
CA LYS A 19 38.19 4.02 6.29
C LYS A 19 37.10 4.99 6.72
N ASN A 20 37.33 6.29 6.59
CA ASN A 20 36.42 7.33 7.05
C ASN A 20 36.44 8.54 6.11
N LEU A 21 35.45 9.41 6.26
CA LEU A 21 35.25 10.53 5.33
C LEU A 21 36.39 11.55 5.40
N ARG A 22 37.06 11.67 6.56
CA ARG A 22 38.24 12.52 6.73
C ARG A 22 39.42 12.00 5.93
N GLU A 23 39.72 10.71 6.00
CA GLU A 23 40.77 10.07 5.20
C GLU A 23 40.44 10.14 3.71
N PHE A 24 39.16 9.98 3.34
CA PHE A 24 38.70 10.13 1.96
C PHE A 24 38.96 11.54 1.43
N SER A 25 38.61 12.56 2.22
CA SER A 25 38.84 13.96 1.87
C SER A 25 40.32 14.30 1.76
N ASP A 26 41.17 13.75 2.63
CA ASP A 26 42.61 13.97 2.57
C ASP A 26 43.26 13.27 1.35
N ALA A 27 42.71 12.14 0.91
CA ALA A 27 43.17 11.41 -0.28
C ALA A 27 42.67 12.04 -1.61
N ASN A 28 41.59 12.83 -1.55
CA ASN A 28 40.91 13.40 -2.72
C ASN A 28 40.66 14.92 -2.57
N PRO A 29 41.71 15.74 -2.41
CA PRO A 29 41.57 17.18 -2.11
C PRO A 29 41.03 18.02 -3.28
N ASP A 30 41.02 17.48 -4.48
CA ASP A 30 40.53 18.10 -5.72
C ASP A 30 39.00 18.05 -5.85
N ILE A 31 38.37 17.01 -5.30
CA ILE A 31 36.91 16.81 -5.32
C ILE A 31 36.26 17.02 -3.95
N CYS A 32 37.05 17.10 -2.88
CA CYS A 32 36.58 17.32 -1.52
C CYS A 32 37.02 18.69 -1.00
N HIS A 33 36.06 19.47 -0.54
CA HIS A 33 36.32 20.74 0.12
C HIS A 33 35.93 20.64 1.60
N LYS A 34 36.92 20.89 2.48
CA LYS A 34 36.66 20.97 3.93
C LYS A 34 35.81 22.20 4.19
N ALA A 35 34.62 21.99 4.74
CA ALA A 35 33.84 23.10 5.21
C ALA A 35 34.50 23.70 6.46
N VAL A 36 34.56 25.02 6.53
CA VAL A 36 35.16 25.75 7.66
C VAL A 36 34.30 25.48 8.91
N ASN A 37 34.93 25.30 10.08
CA ASN A 37 34.26 25.21 11.40
C ASN A 37 33.36 23.98 11.65
N GLY A 38 33.85 22.76 11.42
CA GLY A 38 33.13 21.53 11.83
C GLY A 38 31.84 21.24 11.05
N GLN A 39 31.65 21.97 9.95
CA GLN A 39 30.56 21.79 8.99
C GLN A 39 30.76 20.49 8.17
N PRO A 40 29.68 19.92 7.60
CA PRO A 40 29.75 18.70 6.78
C PRO A 40 30.71 18.87 5.59
N PHE A 41 31.45 17.82 5.24
CA PHE A 41 32.36 17.82 4.09
C PHE A 41 31.58 18.12 2.80
N MET A 42 32.14 18.94 1.92
CA MET A 42 31.57 19.20 0.60
C MET A 42 32.27 18.32 -0.43
N ILE A 43 31.52 17.61 -1.26
CA ILE A 43 32.08 16.73 -2.29
C ILE A 43 31.37 16.92 -3.63
N ASP A 44 32.06 16.66 -4.74
CA ASP A 44 31.41 16.45 -6.03
C ASP A 44 30.51 15.19 -5.97
N PRO A 45 29.20 15.28 -6.31
CA PRO A 45 28.25 14.17 -6.19
C PRO A 45 28.61 12.96 -7.07
N ARG A 46 29.48 13.12 -8.09
CA ARG A 46 29.96 12.01 -8.93
C ARG A 46 30.85 11.04 -8.17
N ALA A 47 31.41 11.44 -7.03
CA ALA A 47 32.20 10.55 -6.17
C ALA A 47 31.33 9.61 -5.31
N LEU A 48 30.03 9.89 -5.20
CA LEU A 48 29.10 9.10 -4.38
C LEU A 48 28.67 7.83 -5.10
N VAL A 49 28.64 6.72 -4.35
CA VAL A 49 28.18 5.44 -4.86
C VAL A 49 26.74 5.19 -4.38
N LEU A 50 25.81 5.17 -5.33
CA LEU A 50 24.45 4.68 -5.10
C LEU A 50 24.47 3.16 -5.17
N VAL A 51 24.16 2.50 -4.05
CA VAL A 51 24.10 1.03 -4.00
C VAL A 51 22.77 0.56 -4.59
N PRO A 52 22.78 -0.23 -5.67
CA PRO A 52 21.56 -0.71 -6.31
C PRO A 52 20.67 -1.46 -5.30
N ASN A 53 19.38 -1.16 -5.32
CA ASN A 53 18.36 -1.79 -4.48
C ASN A 53 18.54 -1.62 -2.97
N TRP A 54 19.61 -0.98 -2.47
CA TRP A 54 19.81 -0.82 -1.03
C TRP A 54 18.82 0.18 -0.41
N ASN A 55 18.42 1.22 -1.13
CA ASN A 55 17.42 2.15 -0.62
C ASN A 55 16.04 1.47 -0.58
N CYS A 56 15.50 1.27 0.62
CA CYS A 56 14.20 0.61 0.83
C CYS A 56 13.04 1.29 0.08
N ARG A 57 13.17 2.59 -0.23
CA ARG A 57 12.21 3.32 -1.07
C ARG A 57 12.08 2.79 -2.49
N GLU A 58 13.12 2.16 -3.02
CA GLU A 58 13.11 1.62 -4.38
C GLU A 58 12.12 0.46 -4.51
N MET A 59 11.68 -0.15 -3.40
CA MET A 59 10.70 -1.24 -3.41
C MET A 59 11.12 -2.44 -4.27
N GLY A 60 12.41 -2.64 -4.52
CA GLY A 60 12.91 -3.66 -5.44
C GLY A 60 12.80 -3.28 -6.93
N LEU A 61 12.21 -2.14 -7.27
CA LEU A 61 12.06 -1.62 -8.64
C LEU A 61 13.36 -0.98 -9.18
N GLY A 62 14.36 -0.78 -8.32
CA GLY A 62 15.60 -0.08 -8.67
C GLY A 62 15.35 1.28 -9.31
N GLU A 63 15.93 1.51 -10.50
CA GLU A 63 15.81 2.77 -11.25
C GLU A 63 14.37 3.11 -11.67
N ALA A 64 13.49 2.12 -11.83
CA ALA A 64 12.11 2.37 -12.22
C ALA A 64 11.33 3.14 -11.14
N TYR A 65 11.70 3.00 -9.87
CA TYR A 65 11.12 3.76 -8.76
C TYR A 65 11.23 5.28 -8.97
N TYR A 66 12.38 5.76 -9.42
CA TYR A 66 12.62 7.20 -9.58
C TYR A 66 11.89 7.81 -10.79
N LYS A 67 11.28 6.97 -11.63
CA LYS A 67 10.39 7.37 -12.72
C LYS A 67 8.94 7.50 -12.27
N LEU A 68 8.60 7.01 -11.06
CA LEU A 68 7.28 7.22 -10.49
C LEU A 68 7.03 8.72 -10.28
N PRO A 69 5.78 9.20 -10.36
CA PRO A 69 5.53 10.63 -10.35
C PRO A 69 6.01 11.37 -9.10
N LYS A 70 5.71 10.85 -7.89
CA LYS A 70 6.12 11.50 -6.64
C LYS A 70 7.66 11.59 -6.48
N PRO A 71 8.44 10.50 -6.66
CA PRO A 71 9.91 10.60 -6.64
C PRO A 71 10.48 11.50 -7.74
N ALA A 72 9.95 11.42 -8.97
CA ALA A 72 10.43 12.23 -10.08
C ALA A 72 10.24 13.74 -9.80
N GLU A 73 9.05 14.13 -9.34
CA GLU A 73 8.75 15.51 -8.93
C GLU A 73 9.66 15.96 -7.79
N HIS A 74 9.86 15.12 -6.78
CA HIS A 74 10.75 15.42 -5.65
C HIS A 74 12.20 15.67 -6.11
N ILE A 75 12.72 14.86 -7.03
CA ILE A 75 14.06 15.05 -7.62
C ILE A 75 14.13 16.36 -8.40
N GLN A 76 13.10 16.70 -9.19
CA GLN A 76 13.08 17.97 -9.93
C GLN A 76 13.05 19.19 -9.00
N ASN A 77 12.31 19.11 -7.90
CA ASN A 77 12.27 20.18 -6.89
C ASN A 77 13.63 20.36 -6.20
N LEU A 78 14.30 19.26 -5.84
CA LEU A 78 15.66 19.29 -5.30
C LEU A 78 16.67 19.83 -6.32
N LYS A 79 16.53 19.48 -7.61
CA LYS A 79 17.40 19.99 -8.67
C LYS A 79 17.31 21.51 -8.76
N LYS A 80 16.09 22.06 -8.79
CA LYS A 80 15.86 23.52 -8.76
C LYS A 80 16.46 24.16 -7.51
N ALA A 81 16.34 23.50 -6.36
CA ALA A 81 16.94 23.98 -5.11
C ALA A 81 18.48 24.06 -5.20
N PHE A 82 19.15 23.06 -5.79
CA PHE A 82 20.59 23.10 -6.05
C PHE A 82 20.97 24.25 -6.97
N LEU A 83 20.25 24.43 -8.09
CA LEU A 83 20.50 25.51 -9.04
C LEU A 83 20.32 26.91 -8.43
N ASN A 84 19.40 27.04 -7.49
CA ASN A 84 19.13 28.29 -6.77
C ASN A 84 20.09 28.52 -5.58
N GLY A 85 21.01 27.60 -5.30
CA GLY A 85 21.92 27.69 -4.15
C GLY A 85 21.23 27.55 -2.79
N ALA A 86 20.09 26.86 -2.72
CA ALA A 86 19.37 26.65 -1.47
C ALA A 86 20.16 25.77 -0.48
N ASP A 87 19.89 25.95 0.81
CA ASP A 87 20.50 25.11 1.85
C ASP A 87 19.83 23.72 1.87
N ILE A 88 20.56 22.69 1.40
CA ILE A 88 20.05 21.32 1.27
C ILE A 88 20.73 20.41 2.28
N ASP A 89 19.94 19.63 3.02
CA ASP A 89 20.43 18.74 4.07
C ASP A 89 21.60 17.85 3.61
N PRO A 90 22.57 17.53 4.50
CA PRO A 90 23.69 16.66 4.17
C PRO A 90 23.27 15.23 3.79
N ILE A 91 23.91 14.65 2.79
CA ILE A 91 23.80 13.25 2.39
C ILE A 91 24.56 12.41 3.40
N THR A 92 23.92 11.38 3.94
CA THR A 92 24.54 10.46 4.87
C THR A 92 25.22 9.33 4.11
N VAL A 93 26.49 9.08 4.42
CA VAL A 93 27.33 8.08 3.76
C VAL A 93 28.04 7.20 4.78
N VAL A 94 28.47 6.02 4.33
CA VAL A 94 29.48 5.19 5.00
C VAL A 94 30.62 4.93 4.02
N ILE A 95 31.84 4.81 4.52
CA ILE A 95 32.98 4.43 3.70
C ILE A 95 33.08 2.90 3.69
N VAL A 96 32.97 2.32 2.49
CA VAL A 96 33.17 0.87 2.27
C VAL A 96 34.13 0.73 1.11
N ASP A 97 35.18 -0.07 1.29
CA ASP A 97 36.24 -0.29 0.29
C ASP A 97 36.82 1.03 -0.28
N GLY A 98 37.00 2.02 0.60
CA GLY A 98 37.53 3.34 0.25
C GLY A 98 36.58 4.24 -0.54
N LYS A 99 35.29 3.87 -0.68
CA LYS A 99 34.29 4.65 -1.43
C LYS A 99 33.14 5.12 -0.53
N PRO A 100 32.60 6.34 -0.75
CA PRO A 100 31.45 6.84 -0.01
C PRO A 100 30.15 6.28 -0.57
N LEU A 101 29.61 5.27 0.09
CA LEU A 101 28.32 4.66 -0.23
C LEU A 101 27.19 5.47 0.42
N VAL A 102 26.18 5.81 -0.38
CA VAL A 102 25.02 6.56 0.12
C VAL A 102 24.14 5.65 0.99
N ARG A 103 23.82 6.14 2.19
CA ARG A 103 22.86 5.53 3.14
C ARG A 103 21.60 6.36 3.31
N GLN A 104 21.69 7.66 3.13
CA GLN A 104 20.51 8.51 3.06
C GLN A 104 20.79 9.68 2.15
N GLY A 105 19.90 9.94 1.19
CA GLY A 105 20.02 11.05 0.27
C GLY A 105 20.02 10.68 -1.20
N ASN A 106 19.57 9.48 -1.60
CA ASN A 106 19.54 9.06 -3.01
C ASN A 106 18.87 10.09 -3.93
N CYS A 107 17.73 10.67 -3.54
CA CYS A 107 17.07 11.72 -4.33
C CYS A 107 17.92 13.00 -4.42
N ARG A 108 18.64 13.37 -3.35
CA ARG A 108 19.55 14.53 -3.31
C ARG A 108 20.78 14.29 -4.20
N THR A 109 21.38 13.10 -4.13
CA THR A 109 22.49 12.71 -5.02
C THR A 109 22.08 12.79 -6.48
N ARG A 110 20.93 12.19 -6.84
CA ARG A 110 20.38 12.22 -8.21
C ARG A 110 20.08 13.65 -8.67
N ALA A 111 19.46 14.45 -7.82
CA ALA A 111 19.16 15.85 -8.13
C ALA A 111 20.42 16.70 -8.32
N ALA A 112 21.46 16.50 -7.51
CA ALA A 112 22.74 17.20 -7.64
C ALA A 112 23.45 16.86 -8.95
N LEU A 113 23.47 15.57 -9.33
CA LEU A 113 24.02 15.12 -10.61
C LEU A 113 23.27 15.76 -11.80
N LEU A 114 21.94 15.81 -11.75
CA LEU A 114 21.12 16.46 -12.77
C LEU A 114 21.37 17.98 -12.83
N ALA A 115 21.50 18.65 -11.68
CA ALA A 115 21.78 20.08 -11.61
C ALA A 115 23.16 20.42 -12.18
N GLN A 116 24.18 19.60 -11.88
CA GLN A 116 25.52 19.73 -12.43
C GLN A 116 25.52 19.54 -13.95
N GLN A 117 24.78 18.55 -14.45
CA GLN A 117 24.62 18.30 -15.88
C GLN A 117 23.92 19.47 -16.59
N GLU A 118 22.86 20.04 -16.00
CA GLU A 118 22.08 21.14 -16.60
C GLU A 118 22.82 22.47 -16.59
N SER A 119 23.45 22.82 -15.47
CA SER A 119 24.19 24.09 -15.34
C SER A 119 25.55 24.06 -16.03
N GLY A 120 26.17 22.87 -16.15
CA GLY A 120 27.58 22.73 -16.54
C GLY A 120 28.56 23.29 -15.51
N LEU A 121 28.09 23.65 -14.30
CA LEU A 121 28.90 24.17 -13.21
C LEU A 121 29.11 23.11 -12.13
N PRO A 122 30.24 23.14 -11.39
CA PRO A 122 30.43 22.25 -10.25
C PRO A 122 29.34 22.45 -9.20
N ILE A 123 28.59 21.39 -8.89
CA ILE A 123 27.67 21.34 -7.75
C ILE A 123 28.35 20.51 -6.67
N LEU A 124 28.46 21.04 -5.46
CA LEU A 124 29.00 20.33 -4.32
C LEU A 124 27.87 19.96 -3.36
N VAL A 125 27.92 18.76 -2.78
CA VAL A 125 26.95 18.28 -1.80
C VAL A 125 27.59 18.14 -0.43
N ARG A 126 26.83 18.51 0.61
CA ARG A 126 27.21 18.31 2.01
C ARG A 126 27.12 16.84 2.36
N LEU A 127 28.12 16.31 3.06
CA LEU A 127 28.18 14.93 3.55
C LEU A 127 28.23 14.86 5.07
N ARG A 128 27.54 13.85 5.60
CA ARG A 128 27.67 13.38 6.98
C ARG A 128 28.08 11.91 6.95
N GLU A 129 29.12 11.56 7.69
CA GLU A 129 29.49 10.17 7.89
C GLU A 129 28.59 9.54 8.97
N PHE A 130 28.06 8.34 8.68
CA PHE A 130 27.34 7.54 9.66
C PHE A 130 28.30 6.62 10.41
N GLN A 131 28.20 6.56 11.74
CA GLN A 131 29.13 5.83 12.60
C GLN A 131 28.50 4.59 13.27
N GLY A 132 27.37 4.10 12.75
CA GLY A 132 26.65 2.96 13.31
C GLY A 132 26.80 1.67 12.50
N ASP A 133 26.37 0.56 13.12
CA ASP A 133 26.37 -0.77 12.51
C ASP A 133 25.33 -0.92 11.38
N GLU A 134 25.24 -2.11 10.78
CA GLU A 134 24.32 -2.37 9.66
C GLU A 134 22.84 -2.22 10.06
N ILE A 135 22.48 -2.62 11.27
CA ILE A 135 21.12 -2.49 11.81
C ILE A 135 20.78 -1.01 12.00
N GLU A 136 21.68 -0.25 12.63
CA GLU A 136 21.54 1.18 12.82
C GLU A 136 21.49 1.94 11.49
N GLN A 137 22.23 1.50 10.47
CA GLN A 137 22.19 2.07 9.12
C GLN A 137 20.82 1.90 8.46
N GLU A 138 20.23 0.70 8.53
CA GLU A 138 18.91 0.42 7.96
C GLU A 138 17.82 1.22 8.70
N TRP A 139 17.90 1.29 10.02
CA TRP A 139 17.01 2.12 10.83
C TRP A 139 17.15 3.61 10.56
N HIS A 140 18.38 4.10 10.41
CA HIS A 140 18.61 5.49 10.01
C HIS A 140 18.03 5.79 8.62
N SER A 141 18.07 4.83 7.70
CA SER A 141 17.41 4.93 6.39
C SER A 141 15.89 5.05 6.52
N LEU A 142 15.28 4.24 7.39
CA LEU A 142 13.84 4.27 7.72
C LEU A 142 13.41 5.61 8.35
N ASP A 143 14.15 6.10 9.35
CA ASP A 143 13.87 7.33 10.10
C ASP A 143 14.05 8.60 9.25
N GLY A 144 14.87 8.51 8.21
CA GLY A 144 15.19 9.60 7.29
C GLY A 144 14.04 10.12 6.42
N ALA A 145 12.81 9.62 6.62
CA ALA A 145 11.67 9.79 5.73
C ALA A 145 10.77 11.01 5.94
N LYS A 146 11.35 12.16 6.36
CA LYS A 146 10.58 13.33 6.81
C LYS A 146 9.82 14.07 5.69
N SER A 147 10.42 14.25 4.51
CA SER A 147 9.83 15.05 3.42
C SER A 147 8.91 14.24 2.50
N LEU A 148 9.25 12.97 2.26
CA LEU A 148 8.45 12.03 1.48
C LEU A 148 8.21 10.78 2.34
N PRO A 149 6.99 10.58 2.87
CA PRO A 149 6.69 9.43 3.70
C PRO A 149 7.04 8.12 3.00
N LEU A 150 7.65 7.20 3.74
CA LEU A 150 7.96 5.87 3.22
C LEU A 150 6.67 5.06 3.09
N CYS A 151 6.46 4.45 1.92
CA CYS A 151 5.31 3.60 1.68
C CYS A 151 5.42 2.27 2.46
N PRO A 152 4.30 1.55 2.69
CA PRO A 152 4.31 0.27 3.40
C PRO A 152 5.23 -0.77 2.77
N VAL A 153 5.31 -0.81 1.43
CA VAL A 153 6.18 -1.74 0.70
C VAL A 153 7.66 -1.48 0.99
N GLY A 154 8.08 -0.22 1.00
CA GLY A 154 9.46 0.13 1.32
C GLY A 154 9.81 -0.22 2.77
N ARG A 155 8.88 -0.03 3.71
CA ARG A 155 9.03 -0.55 5.09
C ARG A 155 9.16 -2.06 5.12
N GLY A 156 8.38 -2.78 4.30
CA GLY A 156 8.46 -4.23 4.13
C GLY A 156 9.84 -4.73 3.76
N ILE A 157 10.49 -4.08 2.80
CA ILE A 157 11.86 -4.42 2.39
C ILE A 157 12.84 -4.20 3.54
N ALA A 158 12.77 -3.05 4.22
CA ALA A 158 13.67 -2.76 5.34
C ALA A 158 13.48 -3.75 6.49
N TYR A 159 12.24 -4.00 6.91
CA TYR A 159 11.95 -4.99 7.96
C TYR A 159 12.37 -6.40 7.55
N SER A 160 12.21 -6.77 6.28
CA SER A 160 12.70 -8.05 5.77
C SER A 160 14.21 -8.18 5.94
N ARG A 161 14.99 -7.13 5.64
CA ARG A 161 16.45 -7.17 5.84
C ARG A 161 16.83 -7.22 7.31
N LEU A 162 16.19 -6.41 8.14
CA LEU A 162 16.44 -6.39 9.57
C LEU A 162 16.22 -7.79 10.19
N VAL A 163 15.15 -8.48 9.78
CA VAL A 163 14.80 -9.79 10.33
C VAL A 163 15.58 -10.93 9.66
N ASN A 164 15.60 -10.98 8.33
CA ASN A 164 16.13 -12.13 7.59
C ASN A 164 17.64 -12.06 7.36
N ASP A 165 18.21 -10.85 7.21
CA ASP A 165 19.63 -10.67 6.87
C ASP A 165 20.44 -10.27 8.11
N ALA A 166 19.92 -9.36 8.93
CA ALA A 166 20.62 -8.83 10.12
C ALA A 166 20.27 -9.57 11.43
N GLY A 167 19.33 -10.51 11.40
CA GLY A 167 19.01 -11.39 12.53
C GLY A 167 18.20 -10.76 13.68
N MET A 168 17.54 -9.61 13.47
CA MET A 168 16.60 -9.08 14.45
C MET A 168 15.36 -9.97 14.57
N SER A 169 14.77 -10.03 15.76
CA SER A 169 13.47 -10.69 15.92
C SER A 169 12.32 -9.77 15.45
N VAL A 170 11.22 -10.38 15.03
CA VAL A 170 9.98 -9.65 14.70
C VAL A 170 9.47 -8.84 15.91
N GLU A 171 9.65 -9.36 17.13
CA GLU A 171 9.31 -8.68 18.38
C GLU A 171 10.13 -7.39 18.57
N GLN A 172 11.44 -7.41 18.31
CA GLN A 172 12.29 -6.21 18.42
C GLN A 172 11.87 -5.12 17.43
N VAL A 173 11.55 -5.51 16.18
CA VAL A 173 11.04 -4.58 15.16
C VAL A 173 9.68 -4.00 15.60
N ALA A 174 8.78 -4.86 16.08
CA ALA A 174 7.45 -4.48 16.57
C ALA A 174 7.53 -3.49 17.75
N GLN A 175 8.41 -3.76 18.71
CA GLN A 175 8.64 -2.91 19.88
C GLN A 175 9.18 -1.54 19.49
N ARG A 176 10.16 -1.48 18.57
CA ARG A 176 10.73 -0.21 18.11
C ARG A 176 9.71 0.64 17.36
N GLU A 177 8.93 0.02 16.48
CA GLU A 177 7.95 0.72 15.63
C GLU A 177 6.60 0.93 16.33
N ASN A 178 6.42 0.40 17.53
CA ASN A 178 5.20 0.48 18.34
C ASN A 178 3.96 -0.06 17.59
N ILE A 179 4.10 -1.24 16.98
CA ILE A 179 3.04 -1.96 16.27
C ILE A 179 3.02 -3.44 16.69
N SER A 180 1.98 -4.20 16.33
CA SER A 180 1.93 -5.62 16.66
C SER A 180 2.90 -6.44 15.80
N GLU A 181 3.38 -7.58 16.32
CA GLU A 181 4.18 -8.53 15.55
C GLU A 181 3.47 -9.00 14.28
N MET A 182 2.14 -9.16 14.34
CA MET A 182 1.34 -9.53 13.17
C MET A 182 1.37 -8.44 12.09
N ALA A 183 1.33 -7.17 12.49
CA ALA A 183 1.48 -6.07 11.55
C ALA A 183 2.88 -6.05 10.91
N VAL A 184 3.94 -6.32 11.69
CA VAL A 184 5.30 -6.45 11.15
C VAL A 184 5.38 -7.58 10.12
N ARG A 185 4.83 -8.77 10.41
CA ARG A 185 4.82 -9.90 9.47
C ARG A 185 4.07 -9.59 8.18
N GLN A 186 2.92 -8.90 8.28
CA GLN A 186 2.18 -8.43 7.11
C GLN A 186 2.96 -7.41 6.29
N ILE A 187 3.72 -6.52 6.93
CA ILE A 187 4.55 -5.54 6.23
C ILE A 187 5.73 -6.24 5.55
N ILE A 188 6.39 -7.19 6.22
CA ILE A 188 7.47 -8.01 5.64
C ILE A 188 6.99 -8.78 4.40
N SER A 189 5.77 -9.33 4.42
CA SER A 189 5.25 -10.07 3.26
C SER A 189 5.10 -9.22 2.00
N LEU A 190 5.06 -7.88 2.11
CA LEU A 190 5.05 -6.97 0.96
C LEU A 190 6.40 -6.92 0.22
N ALA A 191 7.49 -7.37 0.83
CA ALA A 191 8.82 -7.34 0.20
C ALA A 191 8.89 -8.26 -1.04
N THR A 192 8.13 -9.35 -1.03
CA THR A 192 8.23 -10.43 -2.04
C THR A 192 7.09 -10.44 -3.06
N ILE A 193 6.09 -9.56 -2.93
CA ILE A 193 4.97 -9.51 -3.88
C ILE A 193 5.40 -8.96 -5.25
N ASP A 194 4.57 -9.14 -6.25
CA ASP A 194 4.73 -8.66 -7.61
C ASP A 194 4.95 -7.14 -7.67
N ASP A 195 5.88 -6.73 -8.54
CA ASP A 195 6.32 -5.35 -8.66
C ASP A 195 5.20 -4.39 -9.11
N GLU A 196 4.20 -4.89 -9.84
CA GLU A 196 3.01 -4.11 -10.19
C GLU A 196 2.15 -3.85 -8.96
N LEU A 197 1.93 -4.86 -8.11
CA LEU A 197 1.23 -4.69 -6.83
C LEU A 197 1.98 -3.72 -5.90
N LYS A 198 3.31 -3.84 -5.82
CA LYS A 198 4.15 -2.88 -5.08
C LYS A 198 3.92 -1.44 -5.58
N THR A 199 3.90 -1.26 -6.90
CA THR A 199 3.67 0.03 -7.55
C THR A 199 2.29 0.59 -7.20
N LEU A 200 1.24 -0.22 -7.30
CA LEU A 200 -0.14 0.18 -6.98
C LEU A 200 -0.31 0.58 -5.51
N ILE A 201 0.29 -0.16 -4.58
CA ILE A 201 0.29 0.18 -3.14
C ILE A 201 1.03 1.49 -2.90
N SER A 202 2.21 1.67 -3.52
CA SER A 202 3.02 2.88 -3.36
C SER A 202 2.29 4.16 -3.81
N GLN A 203 1.40 4.01 -4.77
CA GLN A 203 0.59 5.07 -5.35
C GLN A 203 -0.75 5.28 -4.63
N ASP A 204 -1.03 4.49 -3.59
CA ASP A 204 -2.28 4.48 -2.83
C ASP A 204 -3.52 4.14 -3.69
N VAL A 205 -3.31 3.42 -4.80
CA VAL A 205 -4.39 2.93 -5.68
C VAL A 205 -5.16 1.79 -4.99
N ILE A 206 -4.47 1.01 -4.16
CA ILE A 206 -5.02 -0.03 -3.30
C ILE A 206 -4.33 0.02 -1.94
N SER A 207 -5.08 -0.23 -0.85
CA SER A 207 -4.45 -0.39 0.47
C SER A 207 -3.69 -1.72 0.55
N TYR A 208 -2.51 -1.72 1.18
CA TYR A 208 -1.72 -2.95 1.33
C TYR A 208 -2.48 -4.07 2.06
N THR A 209 -3.34 -3.74 3.03
CA THR A 209 -4.16 -4.72 3.76
C THR A 209 -5.15 -5.43 2.84
N LEU A 210 -5.87 -4.68 2.00
CA LEU A 210 -6.76 -5.25 0.98
C LEU A 210 -5.98 -6.08 -0.04
N CYS A 211 -4.80 -5.62 -0.45
CA CYS A 211 -3.95 -6.37 -1.38
C CYS A 211 -3.57 -7.74 -0.80
N LEU A 212 -3.08 -7.78 0.45
CA LEU A 212 -2.73 -9.02 1.13
C LEU A 212 -3.93 -9.94 1.35
N GLU A 213 -5.10 -9.38 1.64
CA GLU A 213 -6.35 -10.15 1.75
C GLU A 213 -6.71 -10.82 0.43
N LEU A 214 -6.64 -10.10 -0.70
CA LEU A 214 -6.90 -10.66 -2.03
C LEU A 214 -5.88 -11.75 -2.39
N ILE A 215 -4.59 -11.53 -2.10
CA ILE A 215 -3.54 -12.53 -2.34
C ILE A 215 -3.81 -13.79 -1.53
N ARG A 216 -4.24 -13.65 -0.26
CA ARG A 216 -4.56 -14.80 0.61
C ARG A 216 -5.78 -15.56 0.09
N ASP A 217 -6.80 -14.86 -0.38
CA ASP A 217 -8.09 -15.45 -0.72
C ASP A 217 -8.13 -16.03 -2.15
N LEU A 218 -7.38 -15.45 -3.10
CA LEU A 218 -7.40 -15.80 -4.53
C LEU A 218 -6.04 -16.30 -5.07
N GLY A 219 -4.96 -16.08 -4.32
CA GLY A 219 -3.61 -16.16 -4.85
C GLY A 219 -3.18 -14.88 -5.56
N GLU A 220 -1.86 -14.71 -5.70
CA GLU A 220 -1.27 -13.44 -6.14
C GLU A 220 -1.64 -13.03 -7.57
N LYS A 221 -1.58 -13.98 -8.51
CA LYS A 221 -1.90 -13.73 -9.91
C LYS A 221 -3.36 -13.33 -10.11
N GLU A 222 -4.29 -14.08 -9.51
CA GLU A 222 -5.72 -13.78 -9.61
C GLU A 222 -6.09 -12.47 -8.91
N ALA A 223 -5.44 -12.16 -7.79
CA ALA A 223 -5.59 -10.87 -7.12
C ALA A 223 -5.18 -9.72 -8.05
N LEU A 224 -4.03 -9.82 -8.72
CA LEU A 224 -3.57 -8.81 -9.67
C LEU A 224 -4.53 -8.65 -10.86
N ASP A 225 -4.98 -9.75 -11.46
CA ASP A 225 -5.91 -9.71 -12.60
C ASP A 225 -7.25 -9.06 -12.22
N LYS A 226 -7.75 -9.36 -11.02
CA LYS A 226 -8.98 -8.74 -10.50
C LYS A 226 -8.82 -7.24 -10.25
N ILE A 227 -7.66 -6.82 -9.72
CA ILE A 227 -7.32 -5.40 -9.53
C ILE A 227 -7.23 -4.68 -10.87
N ARG A 228 -6.57 -5.27 -11.86
CA ARG A 228 -6.49 -4.73 -13.24
C ARG A 228 -7.88 -4.58 -13.86
N ALA A 229 -8.74 -5.59 -13.74
CA ALA A 229 -10.10 -5.55 -14.27
C ALA A 229 -10.92 -4.40 -13.65
N ASP A 230 -10.84 -4.20 -12.33
CA ASP A 230 -11.52 -3.09 -11.64
C ASP A 230 -11.01 -1.71 -12.11
N LEU A 231 -9.69 -1.55 -12.24
CA LEU A 231 -9.09 -0.31 -12.75
C LEU A 231 -9.47 -0.02 -14.19
N ASN A 232 -9.48 -1.04 -15.06
CA ASN A 232 -9.91 -0.92 -16.44
C ASN A 232 -11.39 -0.57 -16.57
N ALA A 233 -12.25 -1.16 -15.73
CA ALA A 233 -13.67 -0.82 -15.72
C ALA A 233 -13.94 0.63 -15.30
N LYS A 234 -13.06 1.21 -14.46
CA LYS A 234 -13.21 2.59 -13.99
C LYS A 234 -12.68 3.63 -14.98
N ILE A 235 -11.52 3.39 -15.61
CA ILE A 235 -10.79 4.44 -16.35
C ILE A 235 -10.10 3.94 -17.63
N MET A 236 -10.27 2.68 -18.02
CA MET A 236 -9.56 2.10 -19.19
C MET A 236 -8.03 2.30 -19.10
N VAL A 237 -7.46 1.97 -17.93
CA VAL A 237 -6.04 2.26 -17.61
C VAL A 237 -5.07 1.51 -18.54
N ILE A 238 -5.42 0.32 -19.03
CA ILE A 238 -4.68 -0.39 -20.07
C ILE A 238 -5.07 0.17 -21.45
N ASN A 239 -4.25 1.06 -22.00
CA ASN A 239 -4.41 1.53 -23.38
C ASN A 239 -4.13 0.38 -24.36
N SER A 240 -5.01 0.18 -25.35
CA SER A 240 -4.82 -0.75 -26.47
C SER A 240 -3.64 -0.41 -27.39
N SER A 241 -2.93 0.70 -27.15
CA SER A 241 -1.78 1.15 -27.95
C SER A 241 -0.44 0.56 -27.53
N THR A 242 -0.34 0.00 -26.33
CA THR A 242 0.82 -0.80 -25.88
C THR A 242 0.32 -2.21 -25.72
N GLY A 243 0.65 -3.13 -26.63
CA GLY A 243 0.27 -4.55 -26.56
C GLY A 243 0.92 -5.31 -25.40
N SER A 244 1.01 -4.69 -24.22
CA SER A 244 1.53 -5.22 -22.97
C SER A 244 0.40 -5.23 -21.95
N ASP A 245 0.14 -6.40 -21.34
CA ASP A 245 -0.86 -6.61 -20.29
C ASP A 245 -0.49 -5.94 -18.94
N THR A 246 0.41 -4.95 -18.92
CA THR A 246 0.94 -4.32 -17.70
C THR A 246 0.37 -2.92 -17.50
N LEU A 247 0.10 -2.56 -16.25
CA LEU A 247 -0.38 -1.22 -15.91
C LEU A 247 0.74 -0.16 -16.07
N PRO A 248 0.40 1.07 -16.50
CA PRO A 248 1.38 2.15 -16.62
C PRO A 248 1.90 2.59 -15.25
N LEU A 249 3.15 3.06 -15.18
CA LEU A 249 3.78 3.50 -13.93
C LEU A 249 3.13 4.72 -13.27
N ASN A 250 2.19 5.42 -13.92
CA ASN A 250 1.54 6.63 -13.40
C ASN A 250 0.02 6.46 -13.20
N VAL A 251 -0.44 5.24 -12.86
CA VAL A 251 -1.87 4.93 -12.65
C VAL A 251 -2.56 6.00 -11.79
N ALA A 252 -2.02 6.37 -10.63
CA ALA A 252 -2.66 7.37 -9.76
C ALA A 252 -2.85 8.77 -10.38
N GLU A 253 -2.06 9.16 -11.38
CA GLU A 253 -2.24 10.44 -12.07
C GLU A 253 -3.30 10.35 -13.16
N ILE A 254 -3.30 9.25 -13.92
CA ILE A 254 -4.37 8.91 -14.87
C ILE A 254 -5.71 8.88 -14.14
N ILE A 255 -5.73 8.32 -12.93
CA ILE A 255 -6.87 8.33 -12.02
C ILE A 255 -7.36 9.75 -11.71
N LYS A 256 -6.43 10.65 -11.33
CA LYS A 256 -6.78 12.02 -10.94
C LYS A 256 -7.29 12.86 -12.11
N SER A 257 -6.84 12.60 -13.34
CA SER A 257 -7.30 13.35 -14.52
C SER A 257 -8.74 12.98 -14.92
N HIS A 258 -9.21 11.78 -14.57
CA HIS A 258 -10.55 11.28 -14.93
C HIS A 258 -11.62 11.53 -13.84
N GLY A 259 -11.27 12.12 -12.69
CA GLY A 259 -12.24 12.45 -11.64
C GLY A 259 -11.65 12.48 -10.23
N SER A 260 -12.53 12.39 -9.22
CA SER A 260 -12.09 12.49 -7.82
C SER A 260 -11.32 11.23 -7.37
N PRO A 261 -10.16 11.36 -6.67
CA PRO A 261 -9.30 10.22 -6.31
C PRO A 261 -9.98 9.16 -5.42
N LYS A 262 -10.97 9.56 -4.61
CA LYS A 262 -11.76 8.62 -3.77
C LYS A 262 -12.66 7.70 -4.59
N ALA A 263 -13.16 8.16 -5.73
CA ALA A 263 -14.04 7.36 -6.59
C ALA A 263 -13.29 6.21 -7.29
N VAL A 264 -11.97 6.28 -7.30
CA VAL A 264 -11.16 5.48 -8.22
C VAL A 264 -10.32 4.42 -7.52
N ARG A 265 -9.97 4.63 -6.24
CA ARG A 265 -9.25 3.64 -5.44
C ARG A 265 -9.92 2.26 -5.51
N VAL A 266 -9.13 1.20 -5.61
CA VAL A 266 -9.62 -0.17 -5.51
C VAL A 266 -10.06 -0.42 -4.08
N THR A 267 -11.32 -0.81 -3.90
CA THR A 267 -11.94 -1.03 -2.60
C THR A 267 -12.66 -2.37 -2.61
N LYS A 268 -12.94 -2.94 -1.43
CA LYS A 268 -13.77 -4.13 -1.31
C LYS A 268 -15.09 -3.97 -2.07
N SER A 269 -15.73 -2.81 -1.90
CA SER A 269 -16.98 -2.48 -2.59
C SER A 269 -16.85 -2.43 -4.11
N SER A 270 -15.74 -1.92 -4.66
CA SER A 270 -15.55 -1.87 -6.11
C SER A 270 -15.31 -3.26 -6.70
N LEU A 271 -14.67 -4.14 -5.93
CA LEU A 271 -14.47 -5.55 -6.25
C LEU A 271 -15.73 -6.42 -6.03
N GLY A 272 -16.87 -5.81 -5.69
CA GLY A 272 -18.14 -6.49 -5.41
C GLY A 272 -18.23 -7.16 -4.04
N VAL A 273 -17.22 -7.00 -3.18
CA VAL A 273 -17.18 -7.54 -1.82
C VAL A 273 -17.85 -6.53 -0.88
N GLN A 274 -19.09 -6.80 -0.50
CA GLN A 274 -19.85 -5.98 0.45
C GLN A 274 -19.81 -6.62 1.84
N PRO A 275 -19.59 -5.83 2.91
CA PRO A 275 -19.58 -6.36 4.27
C PRO A 275 -20.96 -6.90 4.64
N ILE A 276 -20.99 -8.07 5.29
CA ILE A 276 -22.22 -8.62 5.86
C ILE A 276 -22.68 -7.68 6.99
N PRO A 277 -23.93 -7.20 6.99
CA PRO A 277 -24.45 -6.33 8.04
C PRO A 277 -24.31 -6.97 9.42
N ARG A 278 -23.86 -6.20 10.42
CA ARG A 278 -23.62 -6.70 11.78
C ARG A 278 -24.81 -7.45 12.37
N LYS A 279 -26.03 -6.92 12.20
CA LYS A 279 -27.27 -7.57 12.67
C LYS A 279 -27.48 -8.95 12.01
N LEU A 280 -27.27 -9.05 10.70
CA LEU A 280 -27.40 -10.32 9.96
C LEU A 280 -26.36 -11.33 10.46
N ALA A 281 -25.11 -10.92 10.63
CA ALA A 281 -24.05 -11.79 11.15
C ALA A 281 -24.34 -12.27 12.58
N GLN A 282 -24.81 -11.38 13.47
CA GLN A 282 -25.18 -11.72 14.84
C GLN A 282 -26.36 -12.69 14.90
N ASN A 283 -27.40 -12.45 14.09
CA ASN A 283 -28.56 -13.32 14.01
C ASN A 283 -28.18 -14.70 13.48
N LEU A 284 -27.39 -14.77 12.41
CA LEU A 284 -26.91 -16.04 11.86
C LEU A 284 -26.07 -16.80 12.87
N ALA A 285 -25.14 -16.14 13.56
CA ALA A 285 -24.33 -16.80 14.59
C ALA A 285 -25.18 -17.36 15.75
N ALA A 286 -26.20 -16.61 16.19
CA ALA A 286 -27.14 -17.06 17.21
C ALA A 286 -28.00 -18.24 16.72
N SER A 287 -28.57 -18.14 15.51
CA SER A 287 -29.36 -19.20 14.89
C SER A 287 -28.55 -20.48 14.70
N THR A 288 -27.33 -20.38 14.15
CA THR A 288 -26.44 -21.53 13.95
C THR A 288 -26.08 -22.18 15.28
N LYS A 289 -25.78 -21.39 16.33
CA LYS A 289 -25.52 -21.93 17.67
C LYS A 289 -26.72 -22.73 18.19
N GLU A 290 -27.93 -22.20 18.05
CA GLU A 290 -29.14 -22.86 18.50
C GLU A 290 -29.44 -24.13 17.71
N VAL A 291 -29.29 -24.08 16.38
CA VAL A 291 -29.39 -25.25 15.49
C VAL A 291 -28.41 -26.33 15.90
N CYS A 292 -27.14 -25.99 16.12
CA CYS A 292 -26.12 -26.94 16.57
C CYS A 292 -26.42 -27.54 17.93
N ASN A 293 -26.87 -26.72 18.90
CA ASN A 293 -27.24 -27.20 20.24
C ASN A 293 -28.39 -28.19 20.19
N ARG A 294 -29.44 -27.91 19.40
CA ARG A 294 -30.60 -28.80 19.27
C ARG A 294 -30.30 -30.06 18.50
N LEU A 295 -29.56 -29.96 17.40
CA LEU A 295 -29.07 -31.14 16.68
C LEU A 295 -28.22 -32.01 17.61
N ARG A 296 -27.34 -31.41 18.42
CA ARG A 296 -26.55 -32.17 19.39
C ARG A 296 -27.42 -32.83 20.47
N ALA A 297 -28.45 -32.14 20.95
CA ALA A 297 -29.40 -32.69 21.93
C ALA A 297 -30.25 -33.85 21.37
N SER A 298 -30.55 -33.81 20.06
CA SER A 298 -31.28 -34.88 19.36
C SER A 298 -30.41 -36.11 19.07
N LEU A 299 -29.08 -36.00 19.18
CA LEU A 299 -28.15 -37.10 18.96
C LEU A 299 -27.82 -37.81 20.30
N PRO A 300 -27.63 -39.13 20.30
CA PRO A 300 -27.08 -39.87 21.44
C PRO A 300 -25.77 -39.24 21.97
N SER A 301 -25.57 -39.35 23.29
CA SER A 301 -24.39 -38.81 23.99
C SER A 301 -23.06 -39.38 23.49
N SER A 302 -23.07 -40.60 22.95
CA SER A 302 -21.91 -41.28 22.37
C SER A 302 -22.30 -42.01 21.09
N PHE A 303 -21.46 -41.89 20.07
CA PHE A 303 -21.63 -42.54 18.76
C PHE A 303 -20.36 -43.35 18.46
N ASP A 304 -20.49 -44.66 18.23
CA ASP A 304 -19.38 -45.50 17.77
C ASP A 304 -19.44 -45.60 16.23
N LEU A 305 -18.64 -44.76 15.57
CA LEU A 305 -18.61 -44.64 14.10
C LEU A 305 -18.21 -45.95 13.40
N ASN A 306 -17.64 -46.92 14.12
CA ASN A 306 -17.23 -48.20 13.57
C ASN A 306 -18.38 -49.22 13.45
N GLN A 307 -19.54 -48.93 14.06
CA GLN A 307 -20.72 -49.82 14.05
C GLN A 307 -21.77 -49.42 13.02
N ILE A 308 -21.61 -48.26 12.37
CA ILE A 308 -22.56 -47.73 11.38
C ILE A 308 -22.08 -48.14 10.01
N GLY A 309 -22.90 -48.89 9.28
CA GLY A 309 -22.59 -49.23 7.89
C GLY A 309 -22.53 -47.98 6.99
N PRO A 310 -21.80 -47.99 5.86
CA PRO A 310 -21.63 -46.81 4.99
C PRO A 310 -22.93 -46.22 4.42
N ASN A 311 -24.05 -46.96 4.49
CA ASN A 311 -25.37 -46.54 4.02
C ASN A 311 -26.45 -46.51 5.12
N GLU A 312 -26.07 -46.66 6.38
CA GLU A 312 -27.01 -46.67 7.48
C GLU A 312 -27.45 -45.24 7.83
N LYS A 313 -28.76 -44.99 7.76
CA LYS A 313 -29.35 -43.66 7.96
C LYS A 313 -29.73 -43.48 9.42
N ILE A 314 -29.26 -42.38 10.02
CA ILE A 314 -29.69 -41.97 11.35
C ILE A 314 -30.93 -41.09 11.19
N ASN A 315 -32.05 -41.52 11.76
CA ASN A 315 -33.26 -40.71 11.81
C ASN A 315 -33.11 -39.69 12.94
N ILE A 316 -33.18 -38.40 12.60
CA ILE A 316 -33.15 -37.30 13.56
C ILE A 316 -34.56 -36.73 13.65
N GLU A 317 -35.12 -36.67 14.86
CA GLU A 317 -36.37 -35.97 15.10
C GLU A 317 -36.10 -34.46 15.17
N VAL A 318 -36.81 -33.69 14.34
CA VAL A 318 -36.64 -32.25 14.20
C VAL A 318 -37.92 -31.58 14.69
N ASP A 319 -37.80 -30.66 15.64
CA ASP A 319 -38.94 -29.89 16.12
C ASP A 319 -39.29 -28.74 15.15
N ARG A 320 -40.56 -28.31 15.19
CA ARG A 320 -41.05 -27.21 14.36
C ARG A 320 -40.18 -25.95 14.50
N HIS A 321 -39.71 -25.68 15.71
CA HIS A 321 -38.94 -24.48 15.98
C HIS A 321 -37.53 -24.51 15.34
N LEU A 322 -36.86 -25.67 15.29
CA LEU A 322 -35.61 -25.84 14.54
C LEU A 322 -35.83 -25.62 13.04
N ILE A 323 -36.93 -26.12 12.48
CA ILE A 323 -37.31 -25.90 11.08
C ILE A 323 -37.49 -24.40 10.80
N GLU A 324 -38.22 -23.68 11.66
CA GLU A 324 -38.43 -22.23 11.53
C GLU A 324 -37.11 -21.45 11.62
N LEU A 325 -36.19 -21.83 12.52
CA LEU A 325 -34.87 -21.23 12.65
C LEU A 325 -34.03 -21.37 11.37
N ILE A 326 -34.08 -22.55 10.74
CA ILE A 326 -33.36 -22.82 9.49
C ILE A 326 -33.95 -21.97 8.36
N PHE A 327 -35.27 -21.97 8.18
CA PHE A 327 -35.91 -21.18 7.12
C PHE A 327 -35.69 -19.68 7.29
N ASN A 328 -35.87 -19.14 8.50
CA ASN A 328 -35.65 -17.72 8.75
C ASN A 328 -34.19 -17.30 8.48
N SER A 329 -33.23 -18.19 8.75
CA SER A 329 -31.82 -17.95 8.46
C SER A 329 -31.54 -17.96 6.96
N ASP A 330 -32.09 -18.93 6.22
CA ASP A 330 -31.99 -19.01 4.75
C ASP A 330 -32.63 -17.79 4.08
N ASP A 331 -33.85 -17.42 4.48
CA ASP A 331 -34.56 -16.24 3.96
C ASP A 331 -33.77 -14.94 4.21
N SER A 332 -33.15 -14.82 5.38
CA SER A 332 -32.31 -13.67 5.72
C SER A 332 -31.05 -13.59 4.84
N ILE A 333 -30.42 -14.75 4.54
CA ILE A 333 -29.26 -14.84 3.64
C ILE A 333 -29.68 -14.46 2.21
N ARG A 334 -30.71 -15.12 1.67
CA ARG A 334 -31.22 -14.86 0.31
C ARG A 334 -31.69 -13.43 0.14
N GLY A 335 -32.36 -12.87 1.15
CA GLY A 335 -32.80 -11.48 1.16
C GLY A 335 -31.61 -10.51 1.11
N HIS A 336 -30.48 -10.85 1.71
CA HIS A 336 -29.24 -10.08 1.61
C HIS A 336 -28.58 -10.23 0.23
N GLU A 337 -28.44 -11.45 -0.28
CA GLU A 337 -27.89 -11.72 -1.62
C GLU A 337 -28.66 -11.00 -2.72
N ALA A 338 -30.00 -11.07 -2.70
CA ALA A 338 -30.85 -10.35 -3.65
C ALA A 338 -30.69 -8.82 -3.55
N LYS A 339 -30.44 -8.27 -2.36
CA LYS A 339 -30.13 -6.84 -2.19
C LYS A 339 -28.77 -6.48 -2.78
N LEU A 340 -27.78 -7.36 -2.67
CA LEU A 340 -26.46 -7.17 -3.27
C LEU A 340 -26.56 -7.18 -4.80
N GLU A 341 -27.25 -8.16 -5.38
CA GLU A 341 -27.50 -8.25 -6.82
C GLU A 341 -28.19 -6.99 -7.35
N ARG A 342 -29.27 -6.53 -6.70
CA ARG A 342 -29.96 -5.30 -7.12
C ARG A 342 -29.06 -4.06 -7.12
N LYS A 343 -28.14 -3.95 -6.15
CA LYS A 343 -27.18 -2.83 -6.08
C LYS A 343 -26.15 -2.90 -7.20
N THR A 344 -25.61 -4.08 -7.52
CA THR A 344 -24.65 -4.24 -8.62
C THR A 344 -25.31 -3.97 -9.97
N THR A 345 -26.56 -4.38 -10.17
CA THR A 345 -27.34 -4.08 -11.40
C THR A 345 -27.64 -2.58 -11.54
N LYS A 346 -28.10 -1.90 -10.47
CA LYS A 346 -28.33 -0.44 -10.49
C LYS A 346 -27.04 0.35 -10.78
N GLY A 347 -25.91 -0.08 -10.21
CA GLY A 347 -24.61 0.53 -10.48
C GLY A 347 -24.23 0.47 -11.97
N LYS A 348 -24.38 -0.71 -12.59
CA LYS A 348 -24.10 -0.93 -14.03
C LYS A 348 -25.00 -0.12 -14.96
N LEU A 349 -26.27 0.10 -14.58
CA LEU A 349 -27.22 0.92 -15.35
C LEU A 349 -26.92 2.43 -15.25
N SER A 350 -26.36 2.90 -14.13
CA SER A 350 -25.97 4.31 -13.97
C SER A 350 -24.69 4.67 -14.73
N SER A 351 -23.78 3.71 -14.93
CA SER A 351 -22.52 3.90 -15.66
C SER A 351 -22.65 3.77 -17.18
N SER A 352 -23.81 3.37 -17.70
CA SER A 352 -24.05 3.18 -19.14
C SER A 352 -24.91 4.27 -19.79
N ALA A 353 -25.27 5.33 -19.06
CA ALA A 353 -25.97 6.48 -19.64
C ALA A 353 -24.96 7.44 -20.31
N PRO A 354 -25.05 7.69 -21.63
CA PRO A 354 -24.22 8.70 -22.27
C PRO A 354 -24.66 10.08 -21.76
N SER A 355 -23.69 10.90 -21.33
CA SER A 355 -23.91 12.27 -20.91
C SER A 355 -24.27 13.13 -22.11
N VAL A 356 -25.57 13.28 -22.38
CA VAL A 356 -26.07 14.33 -23.28
C VAL A 356 -26.08 15.63 -22.49
N THR A 357 -25.11 16.48 -22.75
CA THR A 357 -25.11 17.88 -22.31
C THR A 357 -26.27 18.62 -22.97
N SER A 358 -27.24 19.07 -22.18
CA SER A 358 -28.21 20.08 -22.61
C SER A 358 -28.10 21.28 -21.69
N GLU A 359 -27.84 22.43 -22.30
CA GLU A 359 -27.69 23.74 -21.69
C GLU A 359 -28.99 24.16 -21.00
N VAL A 360 -28.90 24.54 -19.73
CA VAL A 360 -30.02 25.15 -18.98
C VAL A 360 -29.92 26.65 -19.13
N ASN A 361 -30.92 27.26 -19.77
CA ASN A 361 -31.15 28.70 -19.73
C ASN A 361 -32.24 29.00 -18.70
N SER A 362 -31.94 29.92 -17.80
CA SER A 362 -32.74 30.36 -16.65
C SER A 362 -33.94 31.21 -17.04
N ASN A 363 -35.07 31.07 -16.34
CA ASN A 363 -35.85 32.22 -15.84
C ASN A 363 -36.99 31.87 -14.86
N ALA A 364 -36.93 32.54 -13.70
CA ALA A 364 -37.98 33.14 -12.84
C ALA A 364 -39.31 32.44 -12.46
N LEU A 365 -39.56 32.46 -11.14
CA LEU A 365 -40.75 32.21 -10.28
C LEU A 365 -41.94 33.21 -10.53
N PRO A 366 -43.13 33.22 -9.82
CA PRO A 366 -43.58 32.49 -8.59
C PRO A 366 -45.09 32.05 -8.47
N ALA A 367 -45.41 31.39 -7.34
CA ALA A 367 -46.63 31.50 -6.46
C ALA A 367 -47.84 30.51 -6.54
N ASN A 368 -48.14 29.90 -5.36
CA ASN A 368 -49.43 29.58 -4.68
C ASN A 368 -50.46 28.67 -5.40
N ASP A 369 -51.19 27.69 -4.81
CA ASP A 369 -51.46 27.16 -3.45
C ASP A 369 -52.21 25.77 -3.62
N PRO A 370 -52.91 25.12 -2.65
CA PRO A 370 -52.66 23.74 -2.19
C PRO A 370 -53.70 22.66 -2.62
N MET A 371 -53.63 21.47 -1.98
CA MET A 371 -54.48 20.23 -2.04
C MET A 371 -53.84 19.12 -2.90
N GLU A 372 -53.77 17.83 -2.54
CA GLU A 372 -54.60 16.96 -1.69
C GLU A 372 -53.79 15.66 -1.40
N GLU A 373 -53.96 15.04 -0.22
CA GLU A 373 -53.47 13.68 0.08
C GLU A 373 -54.17 12.61 -0.78
N PRO A 374 -53.56 11.42 -0.95
CA PRO A 374 -54.11 10.32 -0.15
C PRO A 374 -53.07 9.40 0.48
N ALA A 375 -53.50 8.85 1.61
CA ALA A 375 -52.86 7.83 2.42
C ALA A 375 -52.61 6.51 1.65
N SER A 376 -51.51 5.83 2.01
CA SER A 376 -51.48 4.36 1.96
C SER A 376 -50.53 3.82 3.03
N GLU A 377 -51.13 3.12 3.98
CA GLU A 377 -50.53 2.35 5.05
C GLU A 377 -49.46 1.37 4.54
N SER A 378 -48.33 1.29 5.24
CA SER A 378 -47.52 0.07 5.28
C SER A 378 -47.00 -0.10 6.70
N GLN A 379 -47.60 -1.07 7.40
CA GLN A 379 -47.24 -1.47 8.75
C GLN A 379 -45.79 -1.98 8.78
N GLU A 380 -44.98 -1.34 9.61
CA GLU A 380 -43.69 -1.83 10.07
C GLU A 380 -43.92 -3.01 11.03
N ASN A 381 -43.55 -4.23 10.63
CA ASN A 381 -43.35 -5.32 11.57
C ASN A 381 -41.87 -5.34 11.99
N GLU A 382 -41.50 -4.48 12.94
CA GLU A 382 -40.28 -4.63 13.74
C GLU A 382 -40.54 -5.62 14.87
N PHE A 383 -39.98 -6.83 14.78
CA PHE A 383 -39.82 -7.70 15.96
C PHE A 383 -38.37 -7.62 16.45
N SER A 384 -38.19 -6.93 17.58
CA SER A 384 -36.91 -6.78 18.27
C SER A 384 -36.63 -8.01 19.15
N LEU A 385 -35.60 -8.80 18.80
CA LEU A 385 -35.07 -9.90 19.64
C LEU A 385 -34.06 -9.40 20.68
N LEU A 386 -34.42 -8.35 21.42
CA LEU A 386 -33.67 -7.88 22.57
C LEU A 386 -34.64 -7.69 23.73
N ASN A 387 -35.01 -8.79 24.37
CA ASN A 387 -35.38 -8.81 25.79
C ASN A 387 -35.39 -10.26 26.26
N LEU A 388 -34.29 -10.69 26.86
CA LEU A 388 -34.24 -11.77 27.84
C LEU A 388 -32.94 -11.59 28.64
N HIS A 389 -33.05 -10.79 29.70
CA HIS A 389 -32.20 -10.91 30.87
C HIS A 389 -33.11 -11.06 32.10
N SER A 390 -32.69 -11.98 32.98
CA SER A 390 -33.15 -12.27 34.34
C SER A 390 -34.44 -13.07 34.51
N ALA A 391 -34.31 -14.35 34.93
CA ALA A 391 -34.53 -14.75 36.32
C ALA A 391 -34.24 -16.26 36.54
N VAL A 392 -33.46 -16.54 37.60
CA VAL A 392 -33.11 -17.81 38.28
C VAL A 392 -32.04 -18.69 37.62
#